data_AF-A0A1Q1MKL4-F1
#
_entry.id   AF-A0A1Q1MKL4-F1
#
_cell.length_a   1.000
_cell.length_b   1.000
_cell.length_c   1.000
_cell.angle_alpha   90.00
_cell.angle_beta   90.00
_cell.angle_gamma   90.00
#
_symmetry.space_group_name_H-M   'P 1'
#
loop_
_entity.id
_entity.type
_entity.pdbx_description
1 polymer ?
#
loop_
_entity_poly.entity_id
_entity_poly.type
_entity_poly.pdbx_seq_one_letter_code
_entity_poly.pdbx_strand_id
1 'polypeptide(L)'
;DLDRNLMLVDISVPRNIAAECSEVQRVASYSVDDLQKVTQANAERRKAEVLKAKKIIGDEVNNFKLWQASQGAAPYLAALQVRADTIVNTEYERMSRKLKGLEENQRAAIDKLTRRVLRALLEPIYYSMRDPEDIDSKKWKVWALRSMFRLEPFYKRRLLPQGVEHAALEQGVAPRQLPA
;
A
#
# COMPACT_ATOMS: atom_id res chain seq x y z
N ASP A 1 45.84 5.67 -21.99
CA ASP A 1 46.26 4.59 -22.90
C ASP A 1 45.08 4.28 -23.82
N LEU A 2 45.04 4.90 -25.00
CA LEU A 2 43.87 4.93 -25.90
C LEU A 2 43.79 3.69 -26.82
N ASP A 3 44.58 2.65 -26.55
CA ASP A 3 44.68 1.42 -27.34
C ASP A 3 43.75 0.28 -26.91
N ARG A 4 42.86 0.52 -25.94
CA ARG A 4 41.93 -0.52 -25.46
C ARG A 4 40.54 -0.36 -26.08
N ASN A 5 39.96 -1.48 -26.51
CA ASN A 5 38.56 -1.54 -26.91
C ASN A 5 37.66 -1.33 -25.68
N LEU A 6 36.66 -0.46 -25.82
CA LEU A 6 35.68 -0.15 -24.78
C LEU A 6 34.33 -0.78 -25.12
N MET A 7 33.76 -1.48 -24.16
CA MET A 7 32.40 -2.03 -24.23
C MET A 7 31.51 -1.27 -23.26
N LEU A 8 30.52 -0.58 -23.80
CA LEU A 8 29.52 0.17 -23.06
C LEU A 8 28.22 -0.63 -23.05
N VAL A 9 27.67 -0.88 -21.86
CA VAL A 9 26.40 -1.59 -21.69
C VAL A 9 25.42 -0.67 -21.01
N ASP A 10 24.38 -0.26 -21.72
CA ASP A 10 23.31 0.59 -21.18
C ASP A 10 22.07 -0.24 -20.84
N ILE A 11 21.74 -0.27 -19.55
CA ILE A 11 20.56 -0.96 -19.00
C ILE A 11 19.43 0.02 -18.59
N SER A 12 19.53 1.29 -18.96
CA SER A 12 18.64 2.37 -18.48
C SER A 12 17.48 2.65 -19.43
N VAL A 13 16.34 3.09 -18.87
CA VAL A 13 15.17 3.58 -19.63
C VAL A 13 14.64 4.86 -18.96
N PRO A 14 14.75 6.05 -19.59
CA PRO A 14 15.34 6.32 -20.90
C PRO A 14 16.86 6.09 -20.96
N ARG A 15 17.40 5.94 -22.18
CA ARG A 15 18.81 5.59 -22.44
C ARG A 15 19.77 6.68 -21.93
N ASN A 16 20.86 6.30 -21.28
CA ASN A 16 21.90 7.20 -20.79
C ASN A 16 23.03 7.41 -21.81
N ILE A 17 23.28 6.42 -22.66
CA ILE A 17 24.33 6.46 -23.69
C ILE A 17 23.71 6.83 -25.04
N ALA A 18 24.21 7.88 -25.68
CA ALA A 18 23.77 8.27 -27.02
C ALA A 18 24.05 7.13 -28.03
N ALA A 19 23.16 6.91 -28.99
CA ALA A 19 23.29 5.81 -29.96
C ALA A 19 24.56 5.96 -30.82
N GLU A 20 24.93 7.21 -31.08
CA GLU A 20 26.07 7.70 -31.84
C GLU A 20 27.42 7.35 -31.19
N CYS A 21 27.45 6.98 -29.90
CA CYS A 21 28.68 6.52 -29.23
C CYS A 21 29.29 5.28 -29.90
N SER A 22 28.49 4.52 -30.65
CA SER A 22 28.93 3.35 -31.43
C SER A 22 29.74 3.73 -32.69
N GLU A 23 29.71 4.99 -33.10
CA GLU A 23 30.45 5.50 -34.26
C GLU A 23 31.91 5.85 -33.90
N VAL A 24 32.22 5.95 -32.60
CA VAL A 24 33.57 6.21 -32.11
C VAL A 24 34.43 4.96 -32.28
N GLN A 25 35.60 5.13 -32.91
CA GLN A 25 36.53 4.03 -33.14
C GLN A 25 36.90 3.34 -31.81
N ARG A 26 36.89 2.00 -31.82
CA ARG A 26 37.16 1.14 -30.64
C ARG A 26 36.10 1.18 -29.53
N VAL A 27 34.90 1.73 -29.78
CA VAL A 27 33.77 1.69 -28.85
C VAL A 27 32.67 0.79 -29.41
N ALA A 28 32.21 -0.16 -28.60
CA ALA A 28 30.99 -0.93 -28.85
C ALA A 28 29.96 -0.58 -27.79
N SER A 29 28.76 -0.15 -28.19
CA SER A 29 27.65 0.12 -27.27
C SER A 29 26.52 -0.90 -27.45
N TYR A 30 25.97 -1.37 -26.33
CA TYR A 30 24.87 -2.33 -26.30
C TYR A 30 23.74 -1.77 -25.47
N SER A 31 22.51 -1.81 -26.02
CA SER A 31 21.30 -1.44 -25.29
C SER A 31 20.60 -2.67 -24.69
N VAL A 32 19.61 -2.42 -23.83
CA VAL A 32 18.69 -3.46 -23.32
C VAL A 32 18.10 -4.32 -24.46
N ASP A 33 17.76 -3.71 -25.59
CA ASP A 33 17.17 -4.40 -26.75
C ASP A 33 18.17 -5.34 -27.44
N ASP A 34 19.45 -4.98 -27.48
CA ASP A 34 20.51 -5.82 -28.06
C ASP A 34 20.81 -7.03 -27.17
N LEU A 35 20.75 -6.83 -25.84
CA LEU A 35 20.90 -7.91 -24.88
C LEU A 35 19.73 -8.90 -24.95
N GLN A 36 18.50 -8.45 -25.26
CA GLN A 36 17.34 -9.34 -25.40
C GLN A 36 17.55 -10.38 -26.51
N LYS A 37 18.13 -9.99 -27.66
CA LYS A 37 18.38 -10.87 -28.82
C LYS A 37 19.28 -12.06 -28.50
N VAL A 38 20.21 -11.91 -27.55
CA VAL A 38 21.18 -12.95 -27.15
C VAL A 38 20.57 -13.95 -26.14
N THR A 39 19.47 -13.60 -25.47
CA THR A 39 18.95 -14.40 -24.33
C THR A 39 17.93 -15.48 -24.68
N GLN A 40 17.75 -15.83 -25.97
CA GLN A 40 16.72 -16.79 -26.38
C GLN A 40 16.95 -18.20 -25.80
N ALA A 41 18.21 -18.62 -25.60
CA ALA A 41 18.57 -19.89 -24.95
C ALA A 41 18.16 -19.97 -23.45
N ASN A 42 17.98 -18.82 -22.78
CA ASN A 42 17.52 -18.77 -21.39
C ASN A 42 15.99 -18.73 -21.27
N ALA A 43 15.25 -18.65 -22.38
CA ALA A 43 13.79 -18.53 -22.35
C ALA A 43 13.10 -19.77 -21.78
N GLU A 44 13.55 -20.98 -22.12
CA GLU A 44 12.95 -22.23 -21.62
C GLU A 44 13.22 -22.46 -20.14
N ARG A 45 14.45 -22.22 -19.69
CA ARG A 45 14.80 -22.24 -18.27
C ARG A 45 14.01 -21.18 -17.49
N ARG A 46 13.82 -19.97 -18.05
CA ARG A 46 12.93 -18.94 -17.47
C ARG A 46 11.47 -19.40 -17.39
N LYS A 47 10.94 -20.11 -18.38
CA LYS A 47 9.56 -20.64 -18.33
C LYS A 47 9.37 -21.60 -17.16
N ALA A 48 10.32 -22.52 -16.93
CA ALA A 48 10.27 -23.44 -15.80
C ALA A 48 10.31 -22.71 -14.44
N GLU A 49 11.19 -21.71 -14.30
CA GLU A 49 11.26 -20.89 -13.09
C GLU A 49 10.01 -20.02 -12.89
N VAL A 50 9.41 -19.50 -13.95
CA VAL A 50 8.13 -18.76 -13.89
C VAL A 50 7.01 -19.65 -13.37
N LEU A 51 6.94 -20.92 -13.77
CA LEU A 51 5.94 -21.85 -13.25
C LEU A 51 6.11 -22.10 -11.75
N LYS A 52 7.35 -22.27 -11.29
CA LYS A 52 7.65 -22.39 -9.85
C LYS A 52 7.25 -21.12 -9.09
N ALA A 53 7.61 -19.95 -9.61
CA ALA A 53 7.25 -18.66 -9.01
C ALA A 53 5.72 -18.47 -8.94
N LYS A 54 4.98 -18.81 -10.01
CA LYS A 54 3.51 -18.74 -10.03
C LYS A 54 2.88 -19.64 -8.96
N LYS A 55 3.44 -20.84 -8.73
CA LYS A 55 2.96 -21.73 -7.68
C LYS A 55 3.14 -21.09 -6.30
N ILE A 56 4.33 -20.58 -6.00
CA ILE A 56 4.62 -19.88 -4.74
C ILE A 56 3.66 -18.70 -4.54
N ILE A 57 3.47 -17.87 -5.57
CA ILE A 57 2.53 -16.74 -5.52
C ILE A 57 1.10 -17.23 -5.23
N GLY A 58 0.66 -18.30 -5.90
CA GLY A 58 -0.66 -18.88 -5.67
C GLY A 58 -0.87 -19.37 -4.24
N ASP A 59 0.13 -20.05 -3.68
CA ASP A 59 0.13 -20.54 -2.31
C ASP A 59 0.08 -19.36 -1.31
N GLU A 60 0.88 -18.31 -1.53
CA GLU A 60 0.87 -17.11 -0.68
C GLU A 60 -0.40 -16.29 -0.79
N VAL A 61 -1.01 -16.20 -1.97
CA VAL A 61 -2.32 -15.55 -2.15
C VAL A 61 -3.40 -16.29 -1.35
N ASN A 62 -3.37 -17.62 -1.33
CA ASN A 62 -4.31 -18.41 -0.55
C ASN A 62 -4.08 -18.23 0.96
N ASN A 63 -2.82 -18.28 1.41
CA ASN A 63 -2.45 -17.99 2.80
C ASN A 63 -2.93 -16.61 3.24
N PHE A 64 -2.73 -15.60 2.39
CA PHE A 64 -3.20 -14.24 2.63
C PHE A 64 -4.73 -14.17 2.74
N LYS A 65 -5.49 -14.82 1.85
CA LYS A 65 -6.95 -14.84 1.92
C LYS A 65 -7.48 -15.50 3.19
N LEU A 66 -6.88 -16.61 3.61
CA LEU A 66 -7.24 -17.30 4.85
C LEU A 66 -6.97 -16.41 6.07
N TRP A 67 -5.80 -15.79 6.10
CA TRP A 67 -5.46 -14.80 7.13
C TRP A 67 -6.41 -13.60 7.11
N GLN A 68 -6.73 -13.05 5.93
CA GLN A 68 -7.63 -11.91 5.79
C GLN A 68 -9.03 -12.25 6.31
N ALA A 69 -9.54 -13.44 6.00
CA ALA A 69 -10.81 -13.93 6.52
C ALA A 69 -10.78 -14.09 8.05
N SER A 70 -9.63 -14.48 8.63
CA SER A 70 -9.49 -14.61 10.09
C SER A 70 -9.48 -13.26 10.82
N GLN A 71 -9.14 -12.15 10.15
CA GLN A 71 -9.13 -10.82 10.76
C GLN A 71 -10.53 -10.25 11.04
N GLY A 72 -11.58 -10.75 10.35
CA GLY A 72 -12.95 -10.31 10.54
C GLY A 72 -13.13 -8.78 10.48
N ALA A 73 -13.71 -8.21 11.53
CA ALA A 73 -14.02 -6.78 11.64
C ALA A 73 -12.84 -5.88 12.02
N ALA A 74 -11.80 -6.44 12.65
CA ALA A 74 -10.72 -5.67 13.28
C ALA A 74 -10.02 -4.65 12.35
N PRO A 75 -9.62 -5.00 11.10
CA PRO A 75 -8.94 -4.06 10.22
C PRO A 75 -9.85 -2.93 9.74
N TYR A 76 -11.16 -3.16 9.66
CA TYR A 76 -12.14 -2.15 9.29
C TYR A 76 -12.43 -1.20 10.44
N LEU A 77 -12.55 -1.73 11.66
CA LEU A 77 -12.70 -0.91 12.87
C LEU A 77 -11.49 0.01 13.09
N ALA A 78 -10.28 -0.49 12.83
CA ALA A 78 -9.07 0.33 12.84
C ALA A 78 -9.12 1.43 11.76
N ALA A 79 -9.55 1.09 10.53
CA ALA A 79 -9.71 2.07 9.46
C ALA A 79 -10.76 3.15 9.80
N LEU A 80 -11.85 2.77 10.46
CA LEU A 80 -12.88 3.70 10.92
C LEU A 80 -12.31 4.69 11.94
N GLN A 81 -11.51 4.22 12.89
CA GLN A 81 -10.84 5.08 13.86
C GLN A 81 -9.93 6.10 13.18
N VAL A 82 -9.06 5.65 12.27
CA VAL A 82 -8.16 6.52 11.51
C VAL A 82 -8.94 7.57 10.72
N ARG A 83 -10.04 7.16 10.08
CA ARG A 83 -10.91 8.08 9.35
C ARG A 83 -11.55 9.12 10.28
N ALA A 84 -12.05 8.71 11.44
CA ALA A 84 -12.63 9.62 12.43
C ALA A 84 -11.61 10.65 12.94
N ASP A 85 -10.39 10.20 13.26
CA ASP A 85 -9.30 11.09 13.68
C ASP A 85 -8.88 12.05 12.55
N THR A 86 -8.85 11.57 11.30
CA THR A 86 -8.56 12.40 10.12
C THR A 86 -9.60 13.51 9.94
N ILE A 87 -10.90 13.18 10.09
CA ILE A 87 -11.98 14.16 10.02
C ILE A 87 -11.78 15.24 11.09
N VAL A 88 -11.54 14.84 12.33
CA VAL A 88 -11.33 15.78 13.44
C VAL A 88 -10.14 16.70 13.20
N ASN A 89 -9.01 16.15 12.77
CA ASN A 89 -7.83 16.96 12.48
C ASN A 89 -8.10 17.94 11.32
N THR A 90 -8.78 17.50 10.26
CA THR A 90 -9.16 18.36 9.13
C THR A 90 -10.07 19.50 9.57
N GLU A 91 -11.04 19.23 10.44
CA GLU A 91 -11.94 20.27 10.96
C GLU A 91 -11.21 21.23 11.91
N TYR A 92 -10.28 20.75 12.74
CA TYR A 92 -9.42 21.63 13.53
C TYR A 92 -8.57 22.55 12.66
N GLU A 93 -7.98 22.03 11.57
CA GLU A 93 -7.21 22.85 10.62
C GLU A 93 -8.10 23.92 9.96
N ARG A 94 -9.31 23.55 9.52
CA ARG A 94 -10.30 24.48 8.96
C ARG A 94 -10.69 25.57 9.96
N MET A 95 -10.87 25.20 11.22
CA MET A 95 -11.28 26.13 12.29
C MET A 95 -10.10 26.85 12.94
N SER A 96 -8.86 26.53 12.58
CA SER A 96 -7.64 27.05 13.22
C SER A 96 -7.66 28.57 13.39
N ARG A 97 -8.11 29.33 12.38
CA ARG A 97 -8.23 30.79 12.43
C ARG A 97 -9.22 31.27 13.49
N LYS A 98 -10.37 30.60 13.63
CA LYS A 98 -11.41 30.92 14.63
C LYS A 98 -10.98 30.50 16.04
N LEU A 99 -10.14 29.48 16.14
CA LEU A 99 -9.64 28.95 17.41
C LEU A 99 -8.36 29.66 17.91
N LYS A 100 -7.78 30.58 17.13
CA LYS A 100 -6.53 31.28 17.48
C LYS A 100 -6.57 31.98 18.85
N GLY A 101 -7.72 32.52 19.25
CA GLY A 101 -7.87 33.26 20.51
C GLY A 101 -8.08 32.40 21.76
N LEU A 102 -8.17 31.08 21.62
CA LEU A 102 -8.36 30.19 22.76
C LEU A 102 -7.03 29.95 23.50
N GLU A 103 -7.10 29.99 24.82
CA GLU A 103 -6.03 29.53 25.71
C GLU A 103 -5.81 28.01 25.58
N GLU A 104 -4.64 27.54 26.00
CA GLU A 104 -4.25 26.13 25.84
C GLU A 104 -5.17 25.17 26.60
N ASN A 105 -5.60 25.54 27.81
CA ASN A 105 -6.59 24.81 28.60
C ASN A 105 -7.95 24.66 27.87
N GLN A 106 -8.40 25.70 27.16
CA GLN A 106 -9.64 25.70 26.40
C GLN A 106 -9.52 24.82 25.16
N ARG A 107 -8.40 24.90 24.44
CA ARG A 107 -8.11 24.00 23.30
C ARG A 107 -8.10 22.54 23.73
N ALA A 108 -7.44 22.24 24.84
CA ALA A 108 -7.41 20.90 25.42
C ALA A 108 -8.81 20.41 25.85
N ALA A 109 -9.65 21.30 26.37
CA ALA A 109 -11.03 20.97 26.73
C ALA A 109 -11.88 20.62 25.49
N ILE A 110 -11.72 21.35 24.38
CA ILE A 110 -12.40 21.06 23.12
C ILE A 110 -11.89 19.72 22.53
N ASP A 111 -10.58 19.48 22.50
CA ASP A 111 -10.03 18.19 22.06
C ASP A 111 -10.58 17.02 22.87
N LYS A 112 -10.58 17.15 24.20
CA LYS A 112 -11.15 16.14 25.09
C LYS A 112 -12.64 15.90 24.84
N LEU A 113 -13.43 16.96 24.65
CA LEU A 113 -14.85 16.85 24.34
C LEU A 113 -15.08 16.15 23.01
N THR A 114 -14.39 16.58 21.95
CA THR A 114 -14.47 16.00 20.61
C THR A 114 -14.14 14.51 20.63
N ARG A 115 -13.04 14.13 21.28
CA ARG A 115 -12.66 12.71 21.44
C ARG A 115 -13.68 11.91 22.23
N ARG A 116 -14.29 12.50 23.26
CA ARG A 116 -15.34 11.82 24.05
C ARG A 116 -16.60 11.60 23.21
N VAL A 117 -17.01 12.58 22.41
CA VAL A 117 -18.16 12.45 21.49
C VAL A 117 -17.88 11.39 20.45
N LEU A 118 -16.69 11.41 19.81
CA LEU A 118 -16.30 10.36 18.86
C LEU A 118 -16.33 8.97 19.49
N ARG A 119 -15.74 8.83 20.69
CA ARG A 119 -15.74 7.54 21.40
C ARG A 119 -17.16 7.05 21.64
N ALA A 120 -18.04 7.92 22.15
CA ALA A 120 -19.44 7.56 22.42
C ALA A 120 -20.19 7.15 21.15
N LEU A 121 -19.89 7.77 19.99
CA LEU A 121 -20.50 7.39 18.70
C LEU A 121 -19.97 6.07 18.16
N LEU A 122 -18.67 5.79 18.31
CA LEU A 122 -18.04 4.59 17.76
C LEU A 122 -18.21 3.36 18.66
N GLU A 123 -18.35 3.55 19.97
CA GLU A 123 -18.44 2.47 20.96
C GLU A 123 -19.54 1.43 20.67
N PRO A 124 -20.79 1.81 20.32
CA PRO A 124 -21.82 0.85 19.92
C PRO A 124 -21.44 0.02 18.69
N ILE A 125 -20.70 0.61 17.74
CA ILE A 125 -20.20 -0.09 16.55
C ILE A 125 -19.15 -1.11 16.97
N TYR A 126 -18.21 -0.74 17.84
CA TYR A 126 -17.19 -1.68 18.34
C TYR A 126 -17.80 -2.88 19.06
N TYR A 127 -18.82 -2.67 19.89
CA TYR A 127 -19.49 -3.76 20.60
C TYR A 127 -20.30 -4.65 19.67
N SER A 128 -21.11 -4.07 18.76
CA SER A 128 -21.94 -4.88 17.86
C SER A 128 -21.14 -5.81 16.94
N MET A 129 -19.88 -5.47 16.66
CA MET A 129 -18.96 -6.30 15.87
C MET A 129 -18.30 -7.43 16.67
N ARG A 130 -18.41 -7.40 18.01
CA ARG A 130 -17.86 -8.41 18.92
C ARG A 130 -18.90 -9.39 19.45
N ASP A 131 -20.18 -9.10 19.24
CA ASP A 131 -21.27 -9.94 19.72
C ASP A 131 -21.20 -11.37 19.14
N PRO A 132 -21.54 -12.41 19.93
CA PRO A 132 -21.59 -13.78 19.44
C PRO A 132 -22.71 -13.95 18.42
N GLU A 133 -22.34 -14.24 17.18
CA GLU A 133 -23.27 -14.42 16.06
C GLU A 133 -22.81 -15.54 15.11
N ASP A 134 -23.73 -16.01 14.27
CA ASP A 134 -23.43 -16.94 13.19
C ASP A 134 -22.53 -16.29 12.11
N ILE A 135 -21.97 -17.13 11.24
CA ILE A 135 -20.97 -16.73 10.26
C ILE A 135 -21.54 -15.74 9.22
N ASP A 136 -22.78 -15.93 8.80
CA ASP A 136 -23.39 -15.08 7.77
C ASP A 136 -23.80 -13.73 8.36
N SER A 137 -24.27 -13.73 9.62
CA SER A 137 -24.47 -12.53 10.42
C SER A 137 -23.21 -11.66 10.53
N LYS A 138 -22.09 -12.28 10.90
CA LYS A 138 -20.80 -11.57 10.97
C LYS A 138 -20.35 -11.02 9.64
N LYS A 139 -20.50 -11.80 8.55
CA LYS A 139 -20.12 -11.36 7.20
C LYS A 139 -20.93 -10.16 6.75
N TRP A 140 -22.26 -10.16 6.96
CA TRP A 140 -23.07 -9.02 6.55
C TRP A 140 -22.71 -7.77 7.36
N LYS A 141 -22.44 -7.87 8.67
CA LYS A 141 -22.04 -6.72 9.49
C LYS A 141 -20.75 -6.09 9.02
N VAL A 142 -19.74 -6.92 8.72
CA VAL A 142 -18.47 -6.46 8.15
C VAL A 142 -18.69 -5.80 6.79
N TRP A 143 -19.54 -6.39 5.94
CA TRP A 143 -19.90 -5.81 4.66
C TRP A 143 -20.63 -4.46 4.81
N ALA A 144 -21.58 -4.36 5.73
CA ALA A 144 -22.34 -3.14 5.99
C ALA A 144 -21.44 -2.03 6.53
N LEU A 145 -20.57 -2.33 7.50
CA LEU A 145 -19.58 -1.40 8.05
C LEU A 145 -18.68 -0.85 6.93
N ARG A 146 -18.14 -1.74 6.09
CA ARG A 146 -17.31 -1.37 4.94
C ARG A 146 -18.07 -0.47 3.96
N SER A 147 -19.32 -0.81 3.66
CA SER A 147 -20.12 -0.12 2.63
C SER A 147 -20.61 1.25 3.10
N MET A 148 -21.13 1.34 4.32
CA MET A 148 -21.64 2.58 4.91
C MET A 148 -20.54 3.63 5.08
N PHE A 149 -19.36 3.20 5.54
CA PHE A 149 -18.26 4.11 5.83
C PHE A 149 -17.18 4.16 4.74
N ARG A 150 -17.38 3.43 3.62
CA ARG A 150 -16.42 3.31 2.50
C ARG A 150 -15.00 3.05 3.00
N LEU A 151 -14.84 2.01 3.81
CA LEU A 151 -13.59 1.70 4.50
C LEU A 151 -12.74 0.75 3.67
N GLU A 152 -11.46 1.10 3.51
CA GLU A 152 -10.44 0.15 3.11
C GLU A 152 -9.79 -0.45 4.36
N PRO A 153 -9.51 -1.76 4.40
CA PRO A 153 -8.99 -2.41 5.58
C PRO A 153 -7.60 -1.90 5.94
N PHE A 154 -7.38 -1.59 7.22
CA PHE A 154 -6.08 -1.14 7.72
C PHE A 154 -5.32 -2.30 8.37
N TYR A 155 -4.29 -2.82 7.69
CA TYR A 155 -3.47 -3.92 8.17
C TYR A 155 -2.17 -3.43 8.83
N LYS A 156 -2.00 -3.67 10.14
CA LYS A 156 -0.72 -3.39 10.81
C LYS A 156 0.35 -4.37 10.31
N ARG A 157 1.52 -3.84 9.92
CA ARG A 157 2.66 -4.60 9.37
C ARG A 157 3.06 -5.83 10.20
N ARG A 158 3.02 -5.74 11.54
CA ARG A 158 3.37 -6.84 12.47
C ARG A 158 2.37 -8.01 12.45
N LEU A 159 1.16 -7.81 11.91
CA LEU A 159 0.10 -8.83 11.89
C LEU A 159 0.01 -9.58 10.56
N LEU A 160 0.78 -9.19 9.54
CA LEU A 160 0.80 -9.88 8.25
C LEU A 160 1.39 -11.29 8.41
N PRO A 161 0.93 -12.28 7.61
CA PRO A 161 1.58 -13.59 7.55
C PRO A 161 3.07 -13.45 7.19
N GLN A 162 3.91 -14.34 7.73
CA GLN A 162 5.31 -14.42 7.33
C GLN A 162 5.39 -14.62 5.81
N GLY A 163 6.16 -13.78 5.11
CA GLY A 163 6.26 -13.78 3.64
C GLY A 163 5.45 -12.70 2.90
N VAL A 164 4.49 -12.03 3.56
CA VAL A 164 3.65 -10.97 2.96
C VAL A 164 4.17 -9.55 3.25
N GLU A 165 5.28 -9.44 4.00
CA GLU A 165 5.82 -8.17 4.50
C GLU A 165 6.23 -7.17 3.39
N HIS A 166 6.53 -7.66 2.19
CA HIS A 166 7.01 -6.84 1.08
C HIS A 166 5.88 -6.24 0.21
N ALA A 167 4.74 -6.90 0.06
CA ALA A 167 3.66 -6.44 -0.84
C ALA A 167 2.81 -5.31 -0.24
N ALA A 168 2.71 -5.25 1.09
CA ALA A 168 1.99 -4.17 1.78
C ALA A 168 2.76 -2.83 1.80
N LEU A 169 4.04 -2.82 1.39
CA LEU A 169 4.89 -1.63 1.41
C LEU A 169 4.57 -0.64 0.28
N GLU A 170 3.88 -1.05 -0.78
CA GLU A 170 3.50 -0.14 -1.87
C GLU A 170 2.07 0.43 -1.72
N GLN A 171 1.25 -0.14 -0.83
CA GLN A 171 -0.11 0.38 -0.58
C GLN A 171 -0.23 1.29 0.64
N GLY A 172 0.84 2.05 0.90
CA GLY A 172 0.69 3.43 1.38
C GLY A 172 0.14 4.33 0.26
N VAL A 173 -1.02 4.01 -0.31
CA VAL A 173 -1.71 4.94 -1.22
C VAL A 173 -2.32 6.04 -0.34
N ALA A 174 -1.49 7.00 0.03
CA ALA A 174 -1.93 8.37 0.24
C ALA A 174 -2.76 8.80 -0.98
N PRO A 175 -3.80 9.65 -0.81
CA PRO A 175 -4.70 10.01 -1.88
C PRO A 175 -3.90 10.55 -3.07
N ARG A 176 -3.86 9.78 -4.17
CA ARG A 176 -3.45 10.33 -5.46
C ARG A 176 -4.38 11.50 -5.71
N GLN A 177 -3.76 12.67 -5.83
CA GLN A 177 -4.36 13.89 -6.33
C GLN A 177 -5.28 13.53 -7.52
N LEU A 178 -6.54 13.90 -7.42
CA LEU A 178 -7.44 13.95 -8.57
C LEU A 178 -6.79 14.89 -9.59
N PRO A 179 -6.70 14.52 -10.88
CA PRO A 179 -6.34 15.49 -11.90
C PRO A 179 -7.38 16.62 -11.92
N ALA A 180 -6.89 17.82 -12.22
CA ALA A 180 -7.63 19.08 -12.27
C ALA A 180 -8.93 19.00 -13.08
#